data_AF-A0A8T4N997-F1
#
_entry.id   AF-A0A8T4N997-F1
#
_cell.length_a   1.000
_cell.length_b   1.000
_cell.length_c   1.000
_cell.angle_alpha   90.00
_cell.angle_beta   90.00
_cell.angle_gamma   90.00
#
_symmetry.space_group_name_H-M   'P 1'
#
loop_
_entity.id
_entity.type
_entity.pdbx_description
1 polymer ?
#
loop_
_entity_poly.entity_id
_entity_poly.type
_entity_poly.pdbx_seq_one_letter_code
_entity_poly.pdbx_strand_id
1 'polypeptide(L)'
;MIPIILMILDLLALTALTLIQFEINFGFQLAVMSSIYLIAKGFMFRDVMSIIDLLCGVYILIALLFSITSFIYWIILAWFVYKLFFVVIFNAIKFS
;
A
#
# COMPACT_ATOMS: atom_id res chain seq x y z
N MET A 1 3.01 3.25 -18.87
CA MET A 1 3.12 4.47 -18.03
C MET A 1 2.19 4.41 -16.81
N ILE A 2 0.88 4.25 -16.99
CA ILE A 2 -0.09 4.14 -15.87
C ILE A 2 0.26 3.08 -14.81
N PRO A 3 0.69 1.84 -15.15
CA PRO A 3 1.01 0.81 -14.13
C PRO A 3 2.19 1.19 -13.23
N ILE A 4 3.17 1.91 -13.77
CA ILE A 4 4.35 2.35 -13.02
C ILE A 4 3.98 3.46 -12.03
N ILE A 5 3.08 4.37 -12.42
CA ILE A 5 2.57 5.42 -11.53
C ILE A 5 1.80 4.77 -10.35
N LEU A 6 0.94 3.79 -10.64
CA LEU A 6 0.24 3.04 -9.59
C LEU A 6 1.21 2.27 -8.68
N MET A 7 2.28 1.70 -9.23
CA MET A 7 3.33 1.04 -8.45
C MET A 7 4.05 2.00 -7.50
N ILE A 8 4.37 3.22 -7.95
CA ILE A 8 5.00 4.25 -7.10
C ILE A 8 4.05 4.67 -5.98
N LEU A 9 2.76 4.84 -6.28
CA LEU A 9 1.75 5.17 -5.26
C LEU A 9 1.58 4.03 -4.24
N ASP A 10 1.62 2.77 -4.69
CA ASP A 10 1.62 1.59 -3.82
C ASP A 10 2.88 1.55 -2.91
N LEU A 11 4.05 1.90 -3.45
CA LEU A 11 5.29 2.04 -2.67
C LEU A 11 5.19 3.15 -1.63
N LEU A 12 4.60 4.30 -1.98
CA LEU A 12 4.36 5.37 -1.01
C LEU A 12 3.44 4.89 0.12
N ALA A 13 2.40 4.12 -0.19
CA ALA A 13 1.54 3.53 0.83
C ALA A 13 2.25 2.53 1.73
N LEU A 14 3.15 1.70 1.17
CA LEU A 14 4.02 0.84 1.96
C LEU A 14 4.93 1.67 2.88
N THR A 15 5.56 2.74 2.38
CA THR A 15 6.40 3.59 3.21
C THR A 15 5.60 4.24 4.34
N ALA A 16 4.37 4.71 4.07
CA ALA A 16 3.46 5.24 5.08
C ALA A 16 3.23 4.25 6.22
N LEU A 17 2.87 3.01 5.86
CA LEU A 17 2.62 1.91 6.78
C LEU A 17 3.87 1.59 7.60
N THR A 18 5.05 1.57 6.97
CA THR A 18 6.33 1.33 7.69
C THR A 18 6.66 2.44 8.68
N LEU A 19 6.41 3.70 8.32
CA LEU A 19 6.65 4.83 9.23
C LEU A 19 5.73 4.78 10.44
N ILE A 20 4.46 4.41 10.25
CA ILE A 20 3.52 4.19 11.38
C ILE A 20 3.99 3.04 12.26
N GLN A 21 4.43 1.92 11.66
CA GLN A 21 4.89 0.74 12.39
C GLN A 21 6.09 1.02 13.31
N PHE A 22 6.97 1.94 12.92
CA PHE A 22 8.15 2.34 13.71
C PHE A 22 7.95 3.66 14.48
N GLU A 23 6.71 4.14 14.59
CA GLU A 23 6.34 5.36 15.33
C GLU A 23 7.11 6.61 14.88
N ILE A 24 7.45 6.71 13.59
CA ILE A 24 8.16 7.86 13.04
C ILE A 24 7.16 8.99 12.76
N ASN A 25 7.28 10.08 13.52
CA ASN A 25 6.33 11.22 13.58
C ASN A 25 6.00 11.91 12.24
N PHE A 26 6.76 11.69 11.16
CA PHE A 26 6.46 12.22 9.83
C PHE A 26 5.33 11.49 9.08
N GLY A 27 4.77 10.42 9.67
CA GLY A 27 3.83 9.54 9.00
C GLY A 27 2.39 10.05 8.81
N PHE A 28 1.93 11.08 9.52
CA PHE A 28 0.49 11.39 9.59
C PHE A 28 -0.12 11.77 8.23
N GLN A 29 0.40 12.83 7.59
CA GLN A 29 -0.15 13.31 6.32
C GLN A 29 0.03 12.27 5.20
N LEU A 30 1.18 11.60 5.19
CA LEU A 30 1.52 10.60 4.20
C LEU A 30 0.60 9.37 4.33
N ALA A 31 0.34 8.91 5.55
CA ALA A 31 -0.59 7.81 5.82
C ALA A 31 -2.04 8.13 5.47
N VAL A 32 -2.52 9.34 5.76
CA VAL A 32 -3.87 9.77 5.35
C VAL A 32 -3.99 9.76 3.83
N MET A 33 -3.02 10.34 3.12
CA MET A 33 -3.02 10.36 1.65
C MET A 33 -2.95 8.94 1.06
N SER A 34 -2.08 8.08 1.59
CA SER A 34 -1.95 6.69 1.17
C SER A 34 -3.20 5.87 1.43
N SER A 35 -3.86 6.06 2.58
CA SER A 35 -5.11 5.40 2.90
C SER A 35 -6.22 5.80 1.93
N ILE A 36 -6.40 7.10 1.69
CA ILE A 36 -7.41 7.60 0.74
C ILE A 36 -7.17 7.02 -0.65
N TYR A 37 -5.91 7.00 -1.10
CA TYR A 37 -5.52 6.41 -2.38
C TYR A 37 -5.92 4.93 -2.48
N LEU A 38 -5.54 4.11 -1.49
CA LEU A 38 -5.83 2.67 -1.51
C LEU A 38 -7.34 2.38 -1.45
N ILE A 39 -8.10 3.14 -0.66
CA ILE A 39 -9.56 3.02 -0.60
C ILE A 39 -10.17 3.39 -1.95
N ALA A 40 -9.79 4.53 -2.54
CA ALA A 40 -10.29 4.98 -3.84
C ALA A 40 -9.98 3.95 -4.94
N LYS A 41 -8.76 3.39 -4.93
CA LYS A 41 -8.33 2.34 -5.86
C LYS A 41 -9.20 1.08 -5.73
N GLY A 42 -9.49 0.64 -4.51
CA GLY A 42 -10.39 -0.49 -4.26
C GLY A 42 -11.79 -0.28 -4.84
N PHE A 43 -12.34 0.93 -4.67
CA PHE A 43 -13.65 1.29 -5.20
C PHE A 43 -13.70 1.40 -6.72
N MET A 44 -12.63 1.89 -7.36
CA MET A 44 -12.56 2.09 -8.81
C MET A 44 -12.39 0.78 -9.58
N PHE A 45 -11.46 -0.07 -9.16
CA PHE A 45 -11.11 -1.27 -9.93
C PHE A 45 -11.92 -2.51 -9.53
N ARG A 46 -12.33 -2.62 -8.26
CA ARG A 46 -13.16 -3.73 -7.71
C ARG A 46 -12.63 -5.16 -7.95
N ASP A 47 -11.41 -5.31 -8.47
CA ASP A 47 -10.73 -6.61 -8.59
C ASP A 47 -10.29 -7.14 -7.22
N VAL A 48 -10.07 -8.45 -7.10
CA VAL A 48 -9.60 -9.10 -5.85
C VAL A 48 -8.35 -8.41 -5.30
N MET A 49 -7.39 -8.08 -6.17
CA MET A 49 -6.17 -7.35 -5.77
C MET A 49 -6.47 -5.96 -5.22
N SER A 50 -7.49 -5.28 -5.74
CA SER A 50 -7.86 -3.92 -5.35
C SER A 50 -8.72 -3.91 -4.08
N ILE A 51 -9.49 -4.97 -3.83
CA ILE A 51 -10.22 -5.17 -2.57
C ILE A 51 -9.24 -5.38 -1.41
N ILE A 52 -8.16 -6.14 -1.63
CA ILE A 52 -7.12 -6.32 -0.60
C ILE A 52 -6.39 -5.00 -0.34
N ASP A 53 -6.11 -4.21 -1.39
CA ASP A 53 -5.56 -2.86 -1.24
C ASP A 53 -6.47 -1.96 -0.39
N LEU A 54 -7.79 -2.03 -0.58
CA LEU A 54 -8.77 -1.29 0.24
C LEU A 54 -8.66 -1.67 1.72
N LEU A 55 -8.60 -2.97 2.02
CA LEU A 55 -8.41 -3.44 3.40
C LEU A 55 -7.10 -2.91 4.00
N CYS A 56 -6.03 -2.84 3.20
CA CYS A 56 -4.76 -2.24 3.63
C CYS A 56 -4.91 -0.74 3.91
N GLY A 57 -5.67 -0.01 3.09
CA GLY A 57 -5.97 1.40 3.31
C GLY A 57 -6.73 1.63 4.62
N VAL A 58 -7.80 0.85 4.85
CA VAL A 58 -8.55 0.90 6.11
C VAL A 58 -7.65 0.57 7.30
N TYR A 59 -6.78 -0.44 7.18
CA TYR A 59 -5.81 -0.77 8.23
C TYR A 59 -4.84 0.38 8.51
N ILE A 60 -4.32 1.07 7.50
CA ILE A 60 -3.44 2.26 7.70
C ILE A 60 -4.16 3.34 8.52
N LEU A 61 -5.44 3.59 8.24
CA LEU A 61 -6.24 4.54 9.02
C LEU A 61 -6.39 4.11 10.48
N ILE A 62 -6.68 2.84 10.72
CA ILE A 62 -6.82 2.29 12.08
C ILE A 62 -5.48 2.32 12.82
N ALA A 63 -4.40 1.89 12.16
CA ALA A 63 -3.05 1.88 12.71
C ALA A 63 -2.59 3.29 13.07
N LEU A 64 -2.95 4.30 12.28
CA LEU A 64 -2.68 5.70 12.55
C LEU A 64 -3.47 6.25 13.75
N LEU A 65 -4.75 5.90 13.89
CA LEU A 65 -5.59 6.44 14.97
C LEU A 65 -5.30 5.82 16.34
N PHE A 66 -4.88 4.55 16.36
CA PHE A 66 -4.67 3.80 17.60
C PHE A 66 -3.19 3.51 17.89
N SER A 67 -2.26 4.00 17.05
CA SER A 67 -0.82 3.66 17.09
C SER A 67 -0.58 2.15 17.24
N ILE A 68 -1.38 1.34 16.54
CA ILE A 68 -1.31 -0.12 16.66
C ILE A 68 -0.18 -0.65 15.78
N THR A 69 0.87 -1.13 16.44
CA THR A 69 1.91 -1.95 15.83
C THR A 69 1.51 -3.42 15.99
N SER A 70 1.06 -4.05 14.91
CA SER A 70 0.48 -5.40 14.95
C SER A 70 1.14 -6.34 13.96
N PHE A 71 1.08 -7.64 14.24
CA PHE A 71 1.53 -8.71 13.33
C PHE A 71 0.92 -8.58 11.92
N ILE A 72 -0.28 -7.98 11.83
CA ILE A 72 -0.96 -7.70 10.56
C ILE A 72 -0.10 -6.88 9.60
N TYR A 73 0.77 -6.00 10.11
CA TYR A 73 1.74 -5.25 9.30
C TYR A 73 2.59 -6.17 8.42
N TRP A 74 3.11 -7.27 8.96
CA TRP A 74 3.99 -8.19 8.23
C TRP A 74 3.27 -8.91 7.09
N ILE A 75 1.98 -9.20 7.28
CA ILE A 75 1.13 -9.78 6.24
C ILE A 75 0.92 -8.78 5.10
N ILE A 76 0.63 -7.52 5.43
CA ILE A 76 0.44 -6.45 4.45
C ILE A 76 1.75 -6.19 3.69
N LEU A 77 2.88 -6.17 4.38
CA LEU A 77 4.18 -5.99 3.75
C LEU A 77 4.48 -7.10 2.75
N ALA A 78 4.25 -8.37 3.13
CA ALA A 78 4.42 -9.50 2.23
C ALA A 78 3.54 -9.38 0.97
N TRP A 79 2.29 -8.90 1.13
CA TRP A 79 1.38 -8.64 0.02
C TRP A 79 1.90 -7.58 -0.96
N PHE A 80 2.36 -6.43 -0.44
CA PHE A 80 2.93 -5.38 -1.29
C PHE A 80 4.22 -5.81 -2.00
N VAL A 81 5.09 -6.57 -1.32
CA VAL A 81 6.32 -7.11 -1.92
C VAL A 81 5.98 -8.10 -3.04
N TYR A 82 5.02 -9.00 -2.81
CA TYR A 82 4.50 -9.89 -3.85
C TYR A 82 4.01 -9.10 -5.07
N LYS A 83 3.24 -8.04 -4.85
CA LYS A 83 2.71 -7.20 -5.92
C LYS A 83 3.80 -6.48 -6.71
N LEU A 84 4.79 -5.92 -6.02
CA LEU A 84 5.95 -5.26 -6.63
C LEU A 84 6.75 -6.23 -7.50
N PHE A 85 7.00 -7.44 -7.00
CA PHE A 85 7.73 -8.46 -7.74
C PHE A 85 7.04 -8.79 -9.08
N PHE A 86 5.71 -8.95 -9.06
CA PHE A 86 4.94 -9.19 -10.29
C PHE A 86 5.00 -8.02 -11.27
N VAL A 87 4.86 -6.78 -10.79
CA VAL A 87 4.93 -5.59 -11.67
C VAL A 87 6.31 -5.44 -12.31
N VAL A 88 7.39 -5.69 -11.54
CA VAL A 88 8.77 -5.61 -12.05
C VAL A 88 9.03 -6.69 -13.09
N ILE A 89 8.66 -7.95 -12.82
CA ILE A 89 8.81 -9.05 -13.77
C ILE A 89 8.02 -8.79 -15.05
N PHE A 90 6.76 -8.37 -14.93
CA PHE A 90 5.91 -8.16 -16.09
C PHE A 90 6.42 -7.01 -16.98
N ASN A 91 6.99 -5.96 -16.38
CA ASN A 91 7.69 -4.92 -17.15
C ASN A 91 8.98 -5.46 -17.78
N ALA A 92 9.82 -6.18 -17.04
CA ALA A 92 11.08 -6.71 -17.56
C ALA A 92 10.88 -7.60 -18.79
N ILE A 93 9.83 -8.42 -18.81
CA ILE A 93 9.48 -9.27 -19.96
C ILE A 93 8.99 -8.43 -21.15
N LYS A 94 8.27 -7.33 -20.90
CA LYS A 94 7.67 -6.51 -21.96
C LYS A 94 8.67 -5.61 -22.71
N PHE A 95 9.85 -5.40 -22.13
CA PHE A 95 10.95 -4.63 -22.71
C PHE A 95 12.11 -5.52 -23.23
N SER A 96 11.97 -6.85 -23.15
CA SER A 96 12.83 -7.84 -23.83
C SER A 96 12.23 -8.24 -25.17
#